data_AF-A0A419V6J3-F1
#
_entry.id   AF-A0A419V6J3-F1
#
_cell.length_a   1.000
_cell.length_b   1.000
_cell.length_c   1.000
_cell.angle_alpha   90.00
_cell.angle_beta   90.00
_cell.angle_gamma   90.00
#
_symmetry.space_group_name_H-M   'P 1'
#
loop_
_entity.id
_entity.type
_entity.pdbx_description
1 polymer ?
#
loop_
_entity_poly.entity_id
_entity_poly.type
_entity_poly.pdbx_seq_one_letter_code
_entity_poly.pdbx_strand_id
1 'polypeptide(L)'
;MREVVIVKCGGSTAEQLTPAFFESLKAMKDSGLYPIVVHGGGPAINTMLEKLDIQSEFVDGLRRTTKPVLDTAEMILSGKMNKYIVSEIQKQGQKAVGLSGVDGELLQAECINEEKLGLVGEINKVETSLLNVLMEWGAIPVIAPIATDESGGRLNVNADSAASSIATAMNATRLLFITDVNGIYANNEMISQINEEKIEELIQSGVIYGGMVPKVKAALAGLKGNIKEVVIAGAHGERTTSEGFIDGTTIVKNSWINS
;
A
#
# COMPACT_ATOMS: atom_id res chain seq x y z
N MET A 1 -14.09 -14.75 -12.47
CA MET A 1 -12.89 -13.91 -12.29
C MET A 1 -12.74 -13.69 -10.79
N ARG A 2 -11.57 -13.88 -10.20
CA ARG A 2 -11.37 -13.70 -8.75
C ARG A 2 -11.40 -12.21 -8.42
N GLU A 3 -12.05 -11.82 -7.34
CA GLU A 3 -12.09 -10.41 -6.93
C GLU A 3 -10.79 -10.04 -6.22
N VAL A 4 -9.96 -9.22 -6.88
CA VAL A 4 -8.66 -8.80 -6.35
C VAL A 4 -8.83 -7.63 -5.39
N VAL A 5 -8.16 -7.75 -4.23
CA VAL A 5 -8.13 -6.72 -3.19
C VAL A 5 -6.67 -6.33 -2.97
N ILE A 6 -6.33 -5.06 -3.20
CA ILE A 6 -4.98 -4.58 -2.87
C ILE A 6 -4.97 -4.10 -1.42
N VAL A 7 -4.03 -4.60 -0.62
CA VAL A 7 -3.88 -4.22 0.78
C VAL A 7 -2.55 -3.52 0.96
N LYS A 8 -2.60 -2.19 1.13
CA LYS A 8 -1.44 -1.35 1.36
C LYS A 8 -1.15 -1.19 2.85
N CYS A 9 -0.08 -1.81 3.34
CA CYS A 9 0.47 -1.61 4.67
C CYS A 9 1.38 -0.37 4.74
N GLY A 10 1.05 0.62 5.58
CA GLY A 10 1.88 1.78 5.87
C GLY A 10 3.27 1.43 6.42
N GLY A 11 4.24 2.34 6.25
CA GLY A 11 5.62 2.10 6.73
C GLY A 11 5.75 2.09 8.26
N SER A 12 4.99 2.96 8.96
CA SER A 12 4.91 2.97 10.42
C SER A 12 4.10 1.82 11.00
N THR A 13 3.19 1.25 10.20
CA THR A 13 2.27 0.21 10.64
C THR A 13 2.71 -1.19 10.28
N ALA A 14 3.60 -1.36 9.30
CA ALA A 14 4.06 -2.68 8.86
C ALA A 14 4.71 -3.52 9.97
N GLU A 15 5.43 -2.89 10.90
CA GLU A 15 5.99 -3.58 12.08
C GLU A 15 4.97 -3.72 13.24
N GLN A 16 3.81 -3.06 13.14
CA GLN A 16 2.74 -3.05 14.14
C GLN A 16 1.53 -3.91 13.74
N LEU A 17 1.61 -4.60 12.59
CA LEU A 17 0.56 -5.49 12.12
C LEU A 17 0.33 -6.60 13.15
N THR A 18 -0.94 -6.77 13.54
CA THR A 18 -1.34 -7.72 14.57
C THR A 18 -1.67 -9.09 13.96
N PRO A 19 -1.70 -10.17 14.76
CA PRO A 19 -2.23 -11.46 14.30
C PRO A 19 -3.63 -11.34 13.67
N ALA A 20 -4.50 -10.47 14.22
CA ALA A 20 -5.84 -10.22 13.68
C ALA A 20 -5.83 -9.66 12.24
N PHE A 21 -4.84 -8.83 11.88
CA PHE A 21 -4.65 -8.39 10.50
C PHE A 21 -4.31 -9.57 9.57
N PHE A 22 -3.39 -10.45 9.98
CA PHE A 22 -3.03 -11.60 9.15
C PHE A 22 -4.15 -12.64 9.05
N GLU A 23 -4.94 -12.79 10.11
CA GLU A 23 -6.18 -13.58 10.10
C GLU A 23 -7.21 -12.99 9.14
N SER A 24 -7.30 -11.66 9.02
CA SER A 24 -8.21 -11.03 8.06
C SER A 24 -7.83 -11.33 6.61
N LEU A 25 -6.54 -11.35 6.27
CA LEU A 25 -6.06 -11.78 4.94
C LEU A 25 -6.45 -13.22 4.63
N LYS A 26 -6.42 -14.10 5.64
CA LYS A 26 -6.90 -15.47 5.51
C LYS A 26 -8.42 -15.50 5.28
N ALA A 27 -9.19 -14.75 6.07
CA ALA A 27 -10.65 -14.66 5.92
C ALA A 27 -11.08 -14.13 4.55
N MET A 28 -10.38 -13.11 4.01
CA MET A 28 -10.57 -12.63 2.64
C MET A 28 -10.41 -13.76 1.61
N LYS A 29 -9.35 -14.56 1.75
CA LYS A 29 -9.10 -15.66 0.82
C LYS A 29 -10.12 -16.78 0.95
N ASP A 30 -10.54 -17.10 2.17
CA ASP A 30 -11.56 -18.10 2.44
C ASP A 30 -12.96 -17.65 1.94
N SER A 31 -13.22 -16.34 1.86
CA SER A 31 -14.44 -15.75 1.30
C SER A 31 -14.41 -15.55 -0.24
N GLY A 32 -13.30 -15.92 -0.90
CA GLY A 32 -13.15 -15.84 -2.35
C GLY A 32 -12.55 -14.53 -2.89
N LEU A 33 -12.17 -13.61 -2.00
CA LEU A 33 -11.37 -12.43 -2.32
C LEU A 33 -9.89 -12.82 -2.44
N TYR A 34 -9.13 -12.11 -3.26
CA TYR A 34 -7.71 -12.41 -3.44
C TYR A 34 -6.84 -11.23 -3.01
N PRO A 35 -6.27 -11.25 -1.80
CA PRO A 35 -5.43 -10.16 -1.33
C PRO A 35 -4.07 -10.17 -2.05
N ILE A 36 -3.61 -8.98 -2.42
CA ILE A 36 -2.23 -8.70 -2.79
C ILE A 36 -1.73 -7.61 -1.84
N VAL A 37 -0.64 -7.89 -1.12
CA VAL A 37 -0.11 -6.97 -0.11
C VAL A 37 0.98 -6.11 -0.73
N VAL A 38 0.90 -4.80 -0.54
CA VAL A 38 1.98 -3.84 -0.86
C VAL A 38 2.39 -3.19 0.45
N HIS A 39 3.68 -3.03 0.72
CA HIS A 39 4.13 -2.50 2.01
C HIS A 39 5.12 -1.34 1.89
N GLY A 40 5.14 -0.49 2.90
CA GLY A 40 6.21 0.50 3.10
C GLY A 40 7.29 -0.01 4.07
N GLY A 41 8.12 0.91 4.56
CA GLY A 41 9.13 0.63 5.58
C GLY A 41 9.89 1.86 6.07
N GLY A 42 9.28 3.05 5.97
CA GLY A 42 9.95 4.34 6.23
C GLY A 42 10.77 4.39 7.52
N PRO A 43 10.20 4.04 8.70
CA PRO A 43 10.93 4.02 9.96
C PRO A 43 12.10 3.04 9.98
N ALA A 44 11.90 1.81 9.49
CA ALA A 44 12.96 0.81 9.42
C ALA A 44 14.12 1.24 8.49
N ILE A 45 13.80 1.95 7.40
CA ILE A 45 14.81 2.55 6.51
C ILE A 45 15.58 3.64 7.26
N ASN A 46 14.90 4.56 7.94
CA ASN A 46 15.55 5.64 8.71
C ASN A 46 16.52 5.08 9.75
N THR A 47 16.08 4.10 10.54
CA THR A 47 16.94 3.46 11.54
C THR A 47 18.19 2.83 10.93
N MET A 48 18.09 2.26 9.73
CA MET A 48 19.25 1.67 9.05
C MET A 48 20.18 2.73 8.46
N LEU A 49 19.63 3.79 7.87
CA LEU A 49 20.40 4.91 7.35
C LEU A 49 21.20 5.59 8.45
N GLU A 50 20.59 5.84 9.62
CA GLU A 50 21.26 6.39 10.80
C GLU A 50 22.42 5.48 11.27
N LYS A 51 22.21 4.17 11.31
CA LYS A 51 23.25 3.20 11.69
C LYS A 51 24.43 3.15 10.72
N LEU A 52 24.19 3.44 9.45
CA LEU A 52 25.20 3.47 8.39
C LEU A 52 25.80 4.86 8.16
N ASP A 53 25.37 5.86 8.94
CA ASP A 53 25.74 7.27 8.76
C ASP A 53 25.45 7.81 7.34
N ILE A 54 24.33 7.37 6.76
CA ILE A 54 23.87 7.80 5.44
C ILE A 54 22.81 8.89 5.62
N GLN A 55 23.13 10.09 5.14
CA GLN A 55 22.20 11.23 5.19
C GLN A 55 21.01 11.01 4.24
N SER A 56 19.81 11.33 4.73
CA SER A 56 18.57 11.28 3.95
C SER A 56 17.66 12.44 4.34
N GLU A 57 17.01 13.00 3.33
CA GLU A 57 16.02 14.07 3.49
C GLU A 57 14.73 13.72 2.75
N PHE A 58 13.65 14.40 3.13
CA PHE A 58 12.38 14.35 2.41
C PHE A 58 12.16 15.65 1.66
N VAL A 59 11.82 15.55 0.38
CA VAL A 59 11.50 16.67 -0.51
C VAL A 59 10.11 16.42 -1.07
N ASP A 60 9.19 17.35 -0.85
CA ASP A 60 7.77 17.24 -1.28
C ASP A 60 7.07 15.94 -0.83
N GLY A 61 7.43 15.44 0.36
CA GLY A 61 6.89 14.20 0.92
C GLY A 61 7.49 12.92 0.35
N LEU A 62 8.43 13.01 -0.61
CA LEU A 62 9.19 11.89 -1.14
C LEU A 62 10.57 11.83 -0.52
N ARG A 63 11.09 10.64 -0.26
CA ARG A 63 12.47 10.47 0.22
C ARG A 63 13.41 10.75 -0.94
N ARG A 64 14.22 11.80 -0.84
CA ARG A 64 15.32 12.01 -1.80
C ARG A 64 16.26 10.81 -1.72
N THR A 65 16.46 10.13 -2.84
CA THR A 65 17.07 8.81 -2.87
C THR A 65 18.38 8.85 -3.67
N THR A 66 19.50 9.00 -2.98
CA THR A 66 20.83 8.77 -3.58
C THR A 66 21.08 7.27 -3.72
N LYS A 67 22.17 6.88 -4.41
CA LYS A 67 22.53 5.46 -4.56
C LYS A 67 22.68 4.71 -3.20
N PRO A 68 23.39 5.23 -2.18
CA PRO A 68 23.44 4.59 -0.86
C PRO A 68 22.09 4.48 -0.17
N VAL A 69 21.22 5.50 -0.34
CA VAL A 69 19.86 5.48 0.20
C VAL A 69 19.01 4.41 -0.47
N LEU A 70 19.10 4.27 -1.80
CA LEU A 70 18.39 3.25 -2.56
C LEU A 70 18.79 1.84 -2.12
N ASP A 71 20.10 1.59 -2.06
CA ASP A 71 20.62 0.27 -1.70
C ASP A 71 20.17 -0.11 -0.27
N THR A 72 20.19 0.86 0.66
CA THR A 72 19.66 0.67 2.02
C THR A 72 18.15 0.43 2.03
N ALA A 73 17.39 1.21 1.25
CA ALA A 73 15.94 1.08 1.18
C ALA A 73 15.53 -0.29 0.63
N GLU A 74 16.18 -0.77 -0.42
CA GLU A 74 15.94 -2.09 -1.01
C GLU A 74 16.26 -3.22 -0.04
N MET A 75 17.40 -3.18 0.66
CA MET A 75 17.75 -4.18 1.68
C MET A 75 16.67 -4.28 2.76
N ILE A 76 16.17 -3.13 3.23
CA ILE A 76 15.16 -3.10 4.29
C ILE A 76 13.79 -3.50 3.78
N LEU A 77 13.35 -2.98 2.63
CA LEU A 77 12.04 -3.26 2.08
C LEU A 77 11.97 -4.71 1.58
N SER A 78 12.82 -5.10 0.63
CA SER A 78 12.78 -6.42 -0.01
C SER A 78 13.32 -7.55 0.87
N GLY A 79 14.25 -7.23 1.78
CA GLY A 79 14.87 -8.21 2.68
C GLY A 79 14.16 -8.35 4.01
N LYS A 80 14.22 -7.32 4.87
CA LYS A 80 13.68 -7.41 6.24
C LYS A 80 12.15 -7.40 6.27
N MET A 81 11.55 -6.33 5.74
CA MET A 81 10.12 -6.06 5.90
C MET A 81 9.26 -7.04 5.11
N ASN A 82 9.61 -7.26 3.84
CA ASN A 82 8.90 -8.17 2.96
C ASN A 82 8.85 -9.59 3.55
N LYS A 83 9.98 -10.10 4.05
CA LYS A 83 10.07 -11.45 4.60
C LYS A 83 9.43 -11.57 5.98
N TYR A 84 9.40 -10.49 6.77
CA TYR A 84 8.58 -10.43 7.99
C TYR A 84 7.10 -10.67 7.66
N ILE A 85 6.52 -9.89 6.75
CA ILE A 85 5.10 -10.01 6.36
C ILE A 85 4.81 -11.41 5.78
N VAL A 86 5.67 -11.92 4.91
CA VAL A 86 5.54 -13.29 4.35
C VAL A 86 5.54 -14.34 5.46
N SER A 87 6.44 -14.22 6.44
CA SER A 87 6.50 -15.14 7.59
C SER A 87 5.21 -15.12 8.40
N GLU A 88 4.69 -13.94 8.71
CA GLU A 88 3.44 -13.80 9.48
C GLU A 88 2.22 -14.37 8.74
N ILE A 89 2.10 -14.14 7.42
CA ILE A 89 1.04 -14.76 6.62
C ILE A 89 1.14 -16.28 6.64
N GLN A 90 2.36 -16.83 6.55
CA GLN A 90 2.58 -18.27 6.60
C GLN A 90 2.28 -18.90 7.96
N LYS A 91 2.48 -18.16 9.07
CA LYS A 91 2.05 -18.61 10.40
C LYS A 91 0.54 -18.80 10.50
N GLN A 92 -0.25 -18.09 9.68
CA GLN A 92 -1.70 -18.29 9.55
C GLN A 92 -2.07 -19.45 8.60
N GLY A 93 -1.11 -20.27 8.19
CA GLY A 93 -1.33 -21.41 7.29
C GLY A 93 -1.61 -21.01 5.83
N GLN A 94 -1.31 -19.79 5.44
CA GLN A 94 -1.46 -19.31 4.06
C GLN A 94 -0.13 -19.33 3.32
N LYS A 95 -0.14 -19.68 2.03
CA LYS A 95 1.05 -19.51 1.17
C LYS A 95 1.24 -18.02 0.90
N ALA A 96 2.46 -17.54 0.98
CA ALA A 96 2.82 -16.17 0.58
C ALA A 96 4.15 -16.17 -0.18
N VAL A 97 4.27 -15.27 -1.16
CA VAL A 97 5.51 -15.07 -1.91
C VAL A 97 5.87 -13.59 -1.87
N GLY A 98 7.06 -13.33 -1.37
CA GLY A 98 7.59 -11.98 -1.26
C GLY A 98 8.40 -11.58 -2.48
N LEU A 99 7.98 -10.50 -3.14
CA LEU A 99 8.57 -9.90 -4.33
C LEU A 99 8.94 -8.44 -4.07
N SER A 100 9.82 -7.91 -4.90
CA SER A 100 9.94 -6.49 -5.23
C SER A 100 9.32 -6.23 -6.61
N GLY A 101 9.22 -4.98 -7.02
CA GLY A 101 8.85 -4.63 -8.39
C GLY A 101 9.89 -5.00 -9.44
N VAL A 102 11.13 -5.33 -9.05
CA VAL A 102 12.18 -5.77 -9.98
C VAL A 102 11.94 -7.21 -10.46
N ASP A 103 11.33 -8.04 -9.62
CA ASP A 103 11.10 -9.46 -9.91
C ASP A 103 10.14 -9.62 -11.10
N GLY A 104 10.68 -10.07 -12.24
CA GLY A 104 9.92 -10.20 -13.49
C GLY A 104 9.48 -8.86 -14.08
N GLU A 105 10.17 -7.76 -13.75
CA GLU A 105 9.83 -6.39 -14.16
C GLU A 105 8.39 -5.99 -13.78
N LEU A 106 7.91 -6.51 -12.64
CA LEU A 106 6.55 -6.30 -12.13
C LEU A 106 6.18 -4.82 -12.04
N LEU A 107 7.10 -3.96 -11.57
CA LEU A 107 6.95 -2.50 -11.57
C LEU A 107 8.02 -1.87 -12.46
N GLN A 108 7.58 -1.20 -13.52
CA GLN A 108 8.42 -0.41 -14.41
C GLN A 108 8.14 1.07 -14.13
N ALA A 109 9.20 1.86 -13.99
CA ALA A 109 9.10 3.25 -13.57
C ALA A 109 10.09 4.15 -14.31
N GLU A 110 9.72 5.42 -14.43
CA GLU A 110 10.59 6.50 -14.90
C GLU A 110 11.02 7.38 -13.73
N CYS A 111 12.22 7.94 -13.81
CA CYS A 111 12.72 8.87 -12.80
C CYS A 111 11.91 10.18 -12.86
N ILE A 112 11.38 10.64 -11.72
CA ILE A 112 10.52 11.83 -11.65
C ILE A 112 11.33 13.10 -11.89
N ASN A 113 12.42 13.26 -11.15
CA ASN A 113 13.33 14.41 -11.24
C ASN A 113 14.66 14.03 -10.57
N GLU A 114 15.62 13.58 -11.37
CA GLU A 114 16.88 13.03 -10.83
C GLU A 114 17.70 14.07 -10.05
N GLU A 115 17.73 15.32 -10.49
CA GLU A 115 18.48 16.38 -9.82
C GLU A 115 17.93 16.67 -8.41
N LYS A 116 16.62 16.78 -8.30
CA LYS A 116 15.92 17.14 -7.06
C LYS A 116 15.70 15.94 -6.14
N LEU A 117 15.27 14.81 -6.70
CA LEU A 117 14.81 13.64 -5.94
C LEU A 117 15.79 12.45 -5.99
N GLY A 118 16.73 12.43 -6.93
CA GLY A 118 17.61 11.27 -7.16
C GLY A 118 16.84 10.12 -7.80
N LEU A 119 17.14 8.90 -7.36
CA LEU A 119 16.61 7.62 -7.86
C LEU A 119 15.19 7.33 -7.33
N VAL A 120 14.27 8.29 -7.52
CA VAL A 120 12.86 8.17 -7.16
C VAL A 120 12.03 8.04 -8.43
N GLY A 121 11.21 6.99 -8.48
CA GLY A 121 10.46 6.61 -9.67
C GLY A 121 8.95 6.84 -9.56
N GLU A 122 8.33 7.10 -10.71
CA GLU A 122 6.89 7.03 -10.94
C GLU A 122 6.59 5.85 -11.87
N ILE A 123 5.64 5.00 -11.46
CA ILE A 123 5.30 3.79 -12.23
C ILE A 123 4.57 4.18 -13.50
N ASN A 124 5.10 3.75 -14.65
CA ASN A 124 4.47 3.90 -15.95
C ASN A 124 3.79 2.61 -16.42
N LYS A 125 4.25 1.43 -15.95
CA LYS A 125 3.72 0.12 -16.33
C LYS A 125 3.84 -0.90 -15.20
N VAL A 126 2.84 -1.77 -15.11
CA VAL A 126 2.82 -2.92 -14.21
C VAL A 126 2.65 -4.21 -15.01
N GLU A 127 3.60 -5.12 -14.91
CA GLU A 127 3.51 -6.46 -15.50
C GLU A 127 2.84 -7.43 -14.52
N THR A 128 1.72 -8.03 -14.93
CA THR A 128 0.83 -8.78 -14.03
C THR A 128 0.96 -10.30 -14.16
N SER A 129 1.68 -10.79 -15.16
CA SER A 129 1.79 -12.23 -15.44
C SER A 129 2.27 -13.04 -14.23
N LEU A 130 3.31 -12.55 -13.54
CA LEU A 130 3.84 -13.21 -12.33
C LEU A 130 2.80 -13.24 -11.20
N LEU A 131 2.06 -12.15 -11.01
CA LEU A 131 1.00 -12.07 -10.00
C LEU A 131 -0.11 -13.09 -10.30
N ASN A 132 -0.56 -13.19 -11.54
CA ASN A 132 -1.59 -14.16 -11.94
C ASN A 132 -1.16 -15.61 -11.66
N VAL A 133 0.09 -15.97 -11.98
CA VAL A 133 0.63 -17.32 -11.69
C VAL A 133 0.65 -17.61 -10.18
N LEU A 134 1.12 -16.66 -9.37
CA LEU A 134 1.14 -16.81 -7.91
C LEU A 134 -0.28 -16.92 -7.33
N MET A 135 -1.21 -16.15 -7.89
CA MET A 135 -2.61 -16.20 -7.52
C MET A 135 -3.21 -17.57 -7.83
N GLU A 136 -2.99 -18.10 -9.03
CA GLU A 136 -3.45 -19.45 -9.42
C GLU A 136 -2.91 -20.54 -8.50
N TRP A 137 -1.64 -20.45 -8.10
CA TRP A 137 -1.02 -21.36 -7.13
C TRP A 137 -1.57 -21.23 -5.69
N GLY A 138 -2.34 -20.17 -5.43
CA GLY A 138 -2.95 -19.89 -4.13
C GLY A 138 -2.02 -19.19 -3.15
N ALA A 139 -0.94 -18.54 -3.61
CA ALA A 139 -0.08 -17.71 -2.77
C ALA A 139 -0.52 -16.25 -2.75
N ILE A 140 -0.42 -15.60 -1.58
CA ILE A 140 -0.60 -14.16 -1.41
C ILE A 140 0.71 -13.46 -1.83
N PRO A 141 0.72 -12.64 -2.90
CA PRO A 141 1.89 -11.84 -3.25
C PRO A 141 2.08 -10.71 -2.24
N VAL A 142 3.33 -10.51 -1.80
CA VAL A 142 3.74 -9.41 -0.90
C VAL A 142 4.82 -8.60 -1.61
N ILE A 143 4.54 -7.34 -1.93
CA ILE A 143 5.31 -6.55 -2.89
C ILE A 143 6.00 -5.37 -2.19
N ALA A 144 7.32 -5.30 -2.31
CA ALA A 144 8.15 -4.16 -1.94
C ALA A 144 8.23 -3.13 -3.10
N PRO A 145 8.12 -1.82 -2.82
CA PRO A 145 7.99 -0.77 -3.84
C PRO A 145 9.35 -0.30 -4.38
N ILE A 146 10.14 -1.25 -4.88
CA ILE A 146 11.35 -0.98 -5.67
C ILE A 146 11.03 -1.38 -7.10
N ALA A 147 11.10 -0.42 -8.03
CA ALA A 147 10.80 -0.64 -9.44
C ALA A 147 12.07 -0.72 -10.28
N THR A 148 11.94 -1.19 -11.52
CA THR A 148 13.01 -1.14 -12.51
C THR A 148 12.77 0.00 -13.51
N ASP A 149 13.85 0.63 -13.98
CA ASP A 149 13.80 1.56 -15.11
C ASP A 149 14.08 0.83 -16.44
N GLU A 150 13.94 1.54 -17.57
CA GLU A 150 14.15 0.98 -18.92
C GLU A 150 15.55 0.38 -19.15
N SER A 151 16.55 0.80 -18.36
CA SER A 151 17.93 0.32 -18.46
C SER A 151 18.21 -0.89 -17.55
N GLY A 152 17.21 -1.37 -16.81
CA GLY A 152 17.38 -2.38 -15.76
C GLY A 152 17.93 -1.82 -14.45
N GLY A 153 18.02 -0.49 -14.32
CA GLY A 153 18.32 0.18 -13.07
C GLY A 153 17.16 0.07 -12.08
N ARG A 154 17.36 0.58 -10.87
CA ARG A 154 16.41 0.47 -9.76
C ARG A 154 15.97 1.84 -9.29
N LEU A 155 14.69 1.98 -8.99
CA LEU A 155 14.10 3.21 -8.47
C LEU A 155 13.30 2.93 -7.20
N ASN A 156 13.40 3.83 -6.23
CA ASN A 156 12.53 3.83 -5.05
C ASN A 156 11.19 4.46 -5.42
N VAL A 157 10.09 3.77 -5.14
CA VAL A 157 8.73 4.23 -5.48
C VAL A 157 7.92 4.46 -4.21
N ASN A 158 7.04 5.46 -4.24
CA ASN A 158 6.07 5.63 -3.18
C ASN A 158 5.14 4.40 -3.09
N ALA A 159 4.99 3.86 -1.89
CA ALA A 159 4.28 2.60 -1.71
C ALA A 159 2.75 2.71 -1.96
N ASP A 160 2.17 3.90 -1.78
CA ASP A 160 0.74 4.15 -2.03
C ASP A 160 0.47 4.32 -3.54
N SER A 161 1.39 4.95 -4.28
CA SER A 161 1.32 4.98 -5.75
C SER A 161 1.54 3.59 -6.34
N ALA A 162 2.49 2.81 -5.81
CA ALA A 162 2.68 1.41 -6.21
C ALA A 162 1.42 0.55 -6.01
N ALA A 163 0.79 0.66 -4.84
CA ALA A 163 -0.47 -0.05 -4.58
C ALA A 163 -1.58 0.36 -5.55
N SER A 164 -1.70 1.65 -5.86
CA SER A 164 -2.72 2.18 -6.79
C SER A 164 -2.47 1.72 -8.23
N SER A 165 -1.22 1.70 -8.69
CA SER A 165 -0.86 1.21 -10.02
C SER A 165 -1.09 -0.30 -10.16
N ILE A 166 -0.74 -1.09 -9.14
CA ILE A 166 -1.03 -2.54 -9.11
C ILE A 166 -2.55 -2.77 -9.10
N ALA A 167 -3.31 -2.02 -8.29
CA ALA A 167 -4.76 -2.14 -8.23
C ALA A 167 -5.40 -1.89 -9.60
N THR A 168 -4.93 -0.86 -10.31
CA THR A 168 -5.40 -0.53 -11.65
C THR A 168 -5.06 -1.66 -12.65
N ALA A 169 -3.81 -2.13 -12.66
CA ALA A 169 -3.35 -3.17 -13.59
C ALA A 169 -4.01 -4.54 -13.37
N MET A 170 -4.27 -4.89 -12.10
CA MET A 170 -4.96 -6.12 -11.71
C MET A 170 -6.49 -6.02 -11.81
N ASN A 171 -7.02 -4.88 -12.26
CA ASN A 171 -8.46 -4.63 -12.32
C ASN A 171 -9.17 -4.87 -10.97
N ALA A 172 -8.52 -4.46 -9.87
CA ALA A 172 -9.03 -4.63 -8.52
C ALA A 172 -10.31 -3.81 -8.30
N THR A 173 -11.21 -4.33 -7.47
CA THR A 173 -12.44 -3.63 -7.07
C THR A 173 -12.25 -2.81 -5.79
N ARG A 174 -11.27 -3.20 -4.97
CA ARG A 174 -11.03 -2.65 -3.62
C ARG A 174 -9.55 -2.38 -3.39
N LEU A 175 -9.25 -1.26 -2.74
CA LEU A 175 -7.92 -0.90 -2.25
C LEU A 175 -8.01 -0.50 -0.78
N LEU A 176 -7.27 -1.18 0.09
CA LEU A 176 -7.29 -0.97 1.54
C LEU A 176 -5.97 -0.32 1.96
N PHE A 177 -6.04 0.87 2.54
CA PHE A 177 -4.92 1.53 3.19
C PHE A 177 -4.94 1.24 4.69
N ILE A 178 -3.96 0.46 5.13
CA ILE A 178 -3.75 0.13 6.54
C ILE A 178 -2.81 1.17 7.15
N THR A 179 -3.40 2.00 8.00
CA THR A 179 -2.78 3.19 8.57
C THR A 179 -2.77 3.17 10.10
N ASP A 180 -2.12 4.18 10.67
CA ASP A 180 -1.98 4.43 12.12
C ASP A 180 -3.25 5.05 12.73
N VAL A 181 -4.27 5.28 11.92
CA VAL A 181 -5.58 5.80 12.33
C VAL A 181 -6.67 4.81 11.89
N ASN A 182 -7.70 4.67 12.71
CA ASN A 182 -8.77 3.68 12.46
C ASN A 182 -9.70 4.10 11.31
N GLY A 183 -9.75 5.38 10.95
CA GLY A 183 -10.61 5.90 9.89
C GLY A 183 -10.69 7.42 9.93
N ILE A 184 -11.65 7.99 9.22
CA ILE A 184 -12.01 9.41 9.23
C ILE A 184 -13.06 9.63 10.32
N TYR A 185 -12.82 10.62 11.19
CA TYR A 185 -13.71 10.96 12.29
C TYR A 185 -14.35 12.32 12.04
N ALA A 186 -15.65 12.43 12.36
CA ALA A 186 -16.34 13.70 12.51
C ALA A 186 -17.13 13.67 13.82
N ASN A 187 -17.06 14.74 14.61
CA ASN A 187 -17.72 14.83 15.92
C ASN A 187 -17.42 13.64 16.87
N ASN A 188 -16.18 13.15 16.87
CA ASN A 188 -15.73 11.97 17.64
C ASN A 188 -16.37 10.62 17.25
N GLU A 189 -17.09 10.56 16.13
CA GLU A 189 -17.61 9.32 15.56
C GLU A 189 -16.89 8.99 14.25
N MET A 190 -16.59 7.71 14.04
CA MET A 190 -15.97 7.25 12.81
C MET A 190 -17.03 7.23 11.70
N ILE A 191 -16.71 7.84 10.57
CA ILE A 191 -17.54 7.80 9.38
C ILE A 191 -17.32 6.44 8.72
N SER A 192 -18.37 5.62 8.61
CA SER A 192 -18.26 4.29 7.98
C SER A 192 -18.11 4.37 6.46
N GLN A 193 -18.82 5.30 5.82
CA GLN A 193 -18.79 5.50 4.38
C GLN A 193 -18.84 7.00 4.02
N ILE A 194 -18.03 7.41 3.06
CA ILE A 194 -17.95 8.80 2.60
C ILE A 194 -17.62 8.86 1.10
N ASN A 195 -17.92 9.98 0.46
CA ASN A 195 -17.61 10.23 -0.95
C ASN A 195 -16.64 11.40 -1.13
N GLU A 196 -16.24 11.64 -2.38
CA GLU A 196 -15.27 12.68 -2.73
C GLU A 196 -15.75 14.09 -2.35
N GLU A 197 -17.00 14.45 -2.71
CA GLU A 197 -17.56 15.78 -2.36
C GLU A 197 -17.54 16.01 -0.85
N LYS A 198 -17.97 15.02 -0.05
CA LYS A 198 -18.02 15.17 1.40
C LYS A 198 -16.62 15.22 2.01
N ILE A 199 -15.65 14.49 1.46
CA ILE A 199 -14.25 14.62 1.88
C ILE A 199 -13.75 16.05 1.64
N GLU A 200 -14.01 16.63 0.47
CA GLU A 200 -13.61 18.00 0.15
C GLU A 200 -14.24 19.03 1.10
N GLU A 201 -15.54 18.89 1.38
CA GLU A 201 -16.23 19.73 2.38
C GLU A 201 -15.56 19.63 3.75
N LEU A 202 -15.25 18.42 4.21
CA LEU A 202 -14.64 18.21 5.53
C LEU A 202 -13.20 18.72 5.60
N ILE A 203 -12.46 18.71 4.48
CA ILE A 203 -11.15 19.36 4.38
C ILE A 203 -11.31 20.89 4.48
N GLN A 204 -12.25 21.47 3.72
CA GLN A 204 -12.49 22.92 3.72
C GLN A 204 -12.99 23.43 5.08
N SER A 205 -13.82 22.64 5.77
CA SER A 205 -14.33 22.97 7.10
C SER A 205 -13.32 22.72 8.23
N GLY A 206 -12.14 22.17 7.92
CA GLY A 206 -11.10 21.86 8.90
C GLY A 206 -11.38 20.65 9.80
N VAL A 207 -12.40 19.84 9.49
CA VAL A 207 -12.66 18.56 10.21
C VAL A 207 -11.60 17.52 9.85
N ILE A 208 -11.25 17.44 8.57
CA ILE A 208 -10.07 16.70 8.10
C ILE A 208 -8.88 17.67 8.05
N TYR A 209 -7.87 17.44 8.89
CA TYR A 209 -6.70 18.30 8.99
C TYR A 209 -5.41 17.50 9.24
N GLY A 210 -4.27 18.18 9.18
CA GLY A 210 -2.96 17.62 9.49
C GLY A 210 -2.60 16.41 8.61
N GLY A 211 -2.06 15.36 9.24
CA GLY A 211 -1.64 14.13 8.55
C GLY A 211 -2.77 13.32 7.92
N MET A 212 -4.05 13.61 8.21
CA MET A 212 -5.17 12.94 7.56
C MET A 212 -5.36 13.43 6.11
N VAL A 213 -5.11 14.71 5.83
CA VAL A 213 -5.26 15.29 4.48
C VAL A 213 -4.49 14.51 3.41
N PRO A 214 -3.17 14.21 3.56
CA PRO A 214 -2.46 13.42 2.56
C PRO A 214 -2.98 11.98 2.45
N LYS A 215 -3.49 11.38 3.53
CA LYS A 215 -4.07 10.02 3.49
C LYS A 215 -5.35 9.97 2.68
N VAL A 216 -6.29 10.89 2.91
CA VAL A 216 -7.53 10.95 2.11
C VAL A 216 -7.26 11.33 0.66
N LYS A 217 -6.29 12.20 0.40
CA LYS A 217 -5.86 12.52 -0.98
C LYS A 217 -5.28 11.29 -1.70
N ALA A 218 -4.44 10.51 -1.01
CA ALA A 218 -3.92 9.25 -1.56
C ALA A 218 -5.05 8.25 -1.82
N ALA A 219 -6.02 8.15 -0.91
CA ALA A 219 -7.17 7.28 -1.06
C ALA A 219 -8.08 7.69 -2.24
N LEU A 220 -8.37 8.98 -2.38
CA LEU A 220 -9.10 9.54 -3.53
C LEU A 220 -8.34 9.30 -4.84
N ALA A 221 -7.03 9.52 -4.86
CA ALA A 221 -6.19 9.23 -6.02
C ALA A 221 -6.18 7.72 -6.38
N GLY A 222 -6.48 6.86 -5.41
CA GLY A 222 -6.67 5.42 -5.59
C GLY A 222 -8.02 5.03 -6.20
N LEU A 223 -9.03 5.91 -6.23
CA LEU A 223 -10.34 5.64 -6.87
C LEU A 223 -10.28 5.73 -8.40
N LYS A 224 -9.31 5.07 -9.02
CA LYS A 224 -9.10 5.04 -10.47
C LYS A 224 -9.60 3.73 -11.09
N GLY A 225 -9.84 3.75 -12.40
CA GLY A 225 -10.29 2.58 -13.14
C GLY A 225 -11.54 1.94 -12.53
N ASN A 226 -11.50 0.62 -12.30
CA ASN A 226 -12.60 -0.17 -11.77
C ASN A 226 -12.62 -0.29 -10.23
N ILE A 227 -11.75 0.43 -9.53
CA ILE A 227 -11.78 0.50 -8.06
C ILE A 227 -13.07 1.22 -7.66
N LYS A 228 -13.93 0.50 -6.94
CA LYS A 228 -15.23 0.99 -6.46
C LYS A 228 -15.11 1.62 -5.08
N GLU A 229 -14.25 1.03 -4.25
CA GLU A 229 -14.13 1.36 -2.85
C GLU A 229 -12.65 1.43 -2.46
N VAL A 230 -12.29 2.48 -1.73
CA VAL A 230 -11.00 2.60 -1.07
C VAL A 230 -11.24 2.72 0.42
N VAL A 231 -10.65 1.85 1.23
CA VAL A 231 -10.87 1.83 2.68
C VAL A 231 -9.63 2.39 3.38
N ILE A 232 -9.83 3.30 4.34
CA ILE A 232 -8.80 3.69 5.31
C ILE A 232 -9.13 2.98 6.62
N ALA A 233 -8.24 2.09 7.06
CA ALA A 233 -8.44 1.27 8.25
C ALA A 233 -7.20 1.26 9.14
N GLY A 234 -7.39 0.94 10.42
CA GLY A 234 -6.33 0.88 11.42
C GLY A 234 -5.54 -0.42 11.40
N ALA A 235 -4.22 -0.34 11.65
CA ALA A 235 -3.33 -1.49 11.69
C ALA A 235 -3.59 -2.50 12.82
N HIS A 236 -4.27 -2.06 13.88
CA HIS A 236 -4.58 -2.93 15.02
C HIS A 236 -5.71 -3.91 14.74
N GLY A 237 -6.50 -3.68 13.68
CA GLY A 237 -7.55 -4.61 13.26
C GLY A 237 -8.56 -4.89 14.37
N GLU A 238 -8.93 -3.86 15.15
CA GLU A 238 -9.73 -4.01 16.37
C GLU A 238 -11.06 -4.74 16.13
N ARG A 239 -11.58 -4.69 14.88
CA ARG A 239 -12.70 -5.50 14.41
C ARG A 239 -12.47 -5.94 12.97
N THR A 240 -12.56 -7.25 12.74
CA THR A 240 -12.58 -7.86 11.42
C THR A 240 -13.92 -8.56 11.20
N THR A 241 -14.48 -8.47 10.00
CA THR A 241 -15.69 -9.23 9.64
C THR A 241 -15.32 -10.67 9.29
N SER A 242 -16.31 -11.56 9.22
CA SER A 242 -16.12 -12.94 8.76
C SER A 242 -15.58 -13.03 7.32
N GLU A 243 -15.76 -11.98 6.53
CA GLU A 243 -15.24 -11.89 5.16
C GLU A 243 -13.84 -11.27 5.09
N GLY A 244 -13.26 -10.92 6.24
CA GLY A 244 -11.92 -10.34 6.36
C GLY A 244 -11.85 -8.82 6.23
N PHE A 245 -12.98 -8.12 6.15
CA PHE A 245 -12.97 -6.66 6.12
C PHE A 245 -12.55 -6.10 7.48
N ILE A 246 -11.66 -5.11 7.45
CA ILE A 246 -11.19 -4.42 8.65
C ILE A 246 -12.05 -3.16 8.82
N ASP A 247 -12.50 -2.91 10.04
CA ASP A 247 -13.28 -1.72 10.38
C ASP A 247 -12.50 -0.43 10.06
N GLY A 248 -13.22 0.54 9.48
CA GLY A 248 -12.63 1.78 9.00
C GLY A 248 -13.60 2.60 8.14
N THR A 249 -13.06 3.62 7.46
CA THR A 249 -13.85 4.47 6.57
C THR A 249 -13.73 4.02 5.13
N THR A 250 -14.86 3.68 4.52
CA THR A 250 -14.96 3.32 3.10
C THR A 250 -15.23 4.57 2.27
N ILE A 251 -14.34 4.88 1.35
CA ILE A 251 -14.48 5.97 0.40
C ILE A 251 -14.99 5.40 -0.92
N VAL A 252 -16.10 5.93 -1.41
CA VAL A 252 -16.76 5.49 -2.65
C VAL A 252 -16.87 6.60 -3.67
N LYS A 253 -16.94 6.23 -4.95
CA LYS A 253 -17.24 7.17 -6.03
C LYS A 253 -18.68 7.68 -5.91
N ASN A 254 -18.91 8.95 -6.25
CA ASN A 254 -20.23 9.60 -6.18
C ASN A 254 -21.35 8.82 -6.89
N SER A 255 -21.04 8.11 -7.97
CA SER A 255 -21.99 7.31 -8.73
C SER A 255 -22.51 6.05 -8.01
N TRP A 256 -21.99 5.70 -6.83
CA TRP A 256 -22.28 4.44 -6.15
C TRP A 256 -22.94 4.61 -4.77
N ILE A 257 -23.30 5.83 -4.39
CA ILE A 257 -23.89 6.12 -3.06
C ILE A 257 -25.36 5.66 -2.96
N ASN A 258 -26.01 5.36 -4.07
CA ASN A 258 -27.42 4.96 -4.15
C ASN A 258 -27.66 3.67 -4.95
N SER A 259 -26.62 2.87 -5.19
CA SER A 259 -26.68 1.63 -5.98
C SER A 259 -26.53 0.38 -5.12
#